data_AF-A0A849H520-F1
#
_entry.id   AF-A0A849H520-F1
#
_cell.length_a   1.000
_cell.length_b   1.000
_cell.length_c   1.000
_cell.angle_alpha   90.00
_cell.angle_beta   90.00
_cell.angle_gamma   90.00
#
_symmetry.space_group_name_H-M   'P 1'
#
loop_
_entity.id
_entity.type
_entity.pdbx_description
1 polymer ?
#
loop_
_entity_poly.entity_id
_entity_poly.type
_entity_poly.pdbx_seq_one_letter_code
_entity_poly.pdbx_strand_id
1 'polypeptide(L)' 'MSDSPRASTPYYCPFCAEEDLWPVEEPRSAWECRACARVFTVQLARVDTASIPGRVAEEALLEKGSQS' A
#
# COMPACT_ATOMS: atom_id res chain seq x y z
N MET A 1 -6.74 -23.72 2.41
CA MET A 1 -6.31 -22.47 1.75
C MET A 1 -5.26 -21.85 2.64
N SER A 2 -4.00 -21.75 2.19
CA SER A 2 -2.90 -21.29 3.05
C SER A 2 -3.08 -19.83 3.42
N ASP A 3 -3.26 -19.57 4.72
CA ASP A 3 -3.15 -18.23 5.33
C ASP A 3 -1.65 -17.87 5.48
N SER A 4 -0.91 -17.90 4.38
CA SER A 4 0.37 -17.18 4.37
C SER A 4 0.00 -15.72 4.22
N PRO A 5 0.36 -14.85 5.19
CA PRO A 5 0.20 -13.43 5.01
C PRO A 5 0.91 -13.09 3.71
N ARG A 6 0.19 -12.47 2.77
CA ARG A 6 0.80 -11.94 1.56
C ARG A 6 1.79 -10.88 2.04
N ALA A 7 3.06 -11.25 2.15
CA ALA A 7 4.11 -10.33 2.53
C ALA A 7 4.20 -9.25 1.44
N SER A 8 3.95 -8.00 1.82
CA SER A 8 4.16 -6.88 0.92
C SER A 8 5.66 -6.62 0.86
N THR A 9 6.28 -6.97 -0.27
CA THR A 9 7.70 -6.72 -0.52
C THR A 9 7.84 -5.37 -1.23
N PRO A 10 8.40 -4.33 -0.58
CA PRO A 10 8.71 -3.07 -1.24
C PRO A 10 9.88 -3.27 -2.22
N TYR A 11 9.83 -2.59 -3.37
CA TYR A 11 10.94 -2.58 -4.34
C TYR A 11 11.89 -1.38 -4.14
N TYR A 12 11.38 -0.25 -3.63
CA TYR A 12 12.14 0.98 -3.46
C TYR A 12 11.95 1.57 -2.06
N CYS A 13 13.02 2.12 -1.49
CA CYS A 13 12.96 2.86 -0.23
C CYS A 13 12.10 4.11 -0.41
N PRO A 14 11.05 4.32 0.42
CA PRO A 14 10.18 5.50 0.29
C PRO A 14 10.89 6.82 0.66
N PHE A 15 12.12 6.76 1.17
CA PHE A 15 12.89 7.93 1.62
C PHE A 15 14.04 8.32 0.68
N CYS A 16 14.72 7.35 0.05
CA CYS A 16 15.88 7.64 -0.81
C CYS A 16 15.80 7.01 -2.21
N ALA A 17 14.72 6.30 -2.53
CA ALA A 17 14.49 5.63 -3.82
C ALA A 17 15.51 4.52 -4.19
N GLU A 18 16.35 4.08 -3.24
CA GLU A 18 17.27 2.95 -3.44
C GLU A 18 16.57 1.60 -3.24
N GLU A 19 17.13 0.56 -3.85
CA GLU A 19 16.57 -0.81 -3.88
C GLU A 19 17.19 -1.75 -2.83
N ASP A 20 18.22 -1.31 -2.10
CA ASP A 20 18.92 -2.13 -1.08
C ASP A 20 18.10 -2.24 0.22
N LEU A 21 17.03 -3.03 0.13
CA LEU A 21 16.03 -3.27 1.18
C LEU A 21 16.11 -4.70 1.72
N TRP A 22 16.12 -4.82 3.05
CA TRP A 22 16.19 -6.13 3.72
C TRP A 22 15.10 -6.26 4.79
N PRO A 23 14.46 -7.44 4.93
CA PRO A 23 13.50 -7.66 6.00
C PRO A 23 14.22 -7.66 7.35
N VAL A 24 13.58 -7.09 8.37
CA VAL A 24 14.05 -7.19 9.75
C VAL A 24 13.13 -8.12 10.55
N GLU A 25 13.68 -8.80 11.56
CA GLU A 25 12.95 -9.79 12.35
C GLU A 25 11.77 -9.15 13.10
N GLU A 26 12.01 -8.01 13.74
CA GLU A 26 10.99 -7.27 14.51
C GLU A 26 11.11 -5.75 14.26
N PRO A 27 9.99 -5.03 14.06
CA PRO A 27 8.62 -5.53 14.06
C PRO A 27 8.25 -6.29 12.78
N ARG A 28 7.24 -7.19 12.86
CA ARG A 28 6.74 -7.91 11.68
C ARG A 28 6.43 -6.97 10.51
N SER A 29 6.84 -7.37 9.30
CA SER A 29 6.70 -6.60 8.06
C SER A 29 7.54 -5.31 8.00
N ALA A 30 8.57 -5.20 8.85
CA ALA A 30 9.54 -4.13 8.76
C ALA A 30 10.68 -4.44 7.80
N TRP A 31 11.23 -3.36 7.25
CA TRP A 31 12.30 -3.36 6.26
C TRP A 31 13.34 -2.31 6.64
N GLU A 32 14.62 -2.67 6.56
CA GLU A 32 15.75 -1.74 6.62
C GLU A 32 16.19 -1.35 5.20
N CYS A 33 16.50 -0.08 4.99
CA CYS A 33 17.22 0.38 3.81
C CYS A 33 18.69 0.59 4.18
N ARG A 34 19.58 -0.18 3.56
CA ARG A 34 21.03 -0.12 3.86
C ARG A 34 21.73 1.08 3.25
N ALA A 35 21.15 1.70 2.22
CA ALA A 35 21.68 2.92 1.62
C ALA A 35 21.47 4.18 2.50
N CYS A 36 20.34 4.27 3.23
CA CYS A 36 20.01 5.45 4.03
C CYS A 36 19.74 5.17 5.53
N ALA A 37 19.99 3.95 5.99
CA ALA A 37 19.88 3.46 7.36
C ALA A 37 18.51 3.67 8.03
N ARG A 38 17.42 3.72 7.25
CA ARG A 38 16.04 3.85 7.78
C ARG A 38 15.35 2.50 7.88
N VAL A 39 14.56 2.35 8.92
CA VAL A 39 13.65 1.21 9.13
C VAL A 39 12.20 1.69 9.00
N PHE A 40 11.38 0.95 8.27
CA PHE A 40 9.96 1.26 8.06
C PHE A 40 9.12 -0.02 7.99
N THR A 41 7.81 0.08 8.25
CA THR A 41 6.88 -1.06 8.15
C THR A 41 5.99 -0.94 6.91
N VAL A 42 5.70 -2.07 6.27
CA VAL A 42 4.78 -2.13 5.13
C VAL A 42 3.57 -2.99 5.50
N GLN A 43 2.37 -2.46 5.32
CA GLN A 43 1.13 -3.15 5.62
C GLN A 43 0.19 -3.05 4.43
N LEU A 44 -0.37 -4.19 4.01
CA LEU A 44 -1.42 -4.23 3.01
C LEU A 44 -2.77 -4.01 3.70
N ALA A 45 -3.33 -2.81 3.57
CA ALA A 45 -4.68 -2.52 4.04
C ALA A 45 -5.71 -2.90 2.98
N ARG A 46 -6.76 -3.64 3.37
CA ARG A 46 -7.96 -3.75 2.56
C ARG A 46 -8.71 -2.42 2.62
N VAL A 47 -9.12 -1.92 1.46
CA VAL A 47 -10.08 -0.81 1.36
C VAL A 47 -11.41 -1.33 0.83
N ASP A 48 -12.51 -0.77 1.31
CA ASP A 48 -13.82 -0.99 0.68
C ASP A 48 -13.83 -0.27 -0.66
N THR A 49 -14.04 -1.02 -1.74
CA THR A 49 -14.05 -0.49 -3.10
C THR A 49 -15.18 0.52 -3.33
N ALA A 50 -16.28 0.45 -2.57
CA ALA A 50 -17.36 1.43 -2.62
C ALA A 50 -16.94 2.80 -2.05
N SER A 51 -15.86 2.84 -1.25
CA SER A 51 -15.35 4.07 -0.64
C SER A 51 -14.19 4.70 -1.40
N ILE A 52 -13.79 4.14 -2.55
CA ILE A 52 -12.70 4.71 -3.35
C ILE A 52 -13.16 6.08 -3.88
N PRO A 53 -12.51 7.20 -3.50
CA PRO A 53 -13.00 8.54 -3.81
C PRO A 53 -13.21 8.76 -5.31
N GLY A 54 -12.33 8.18 -6.15
CA GLY A 54 -12.47 8.24 -7.60
C GLY A 54 -13.73 7.54 -8.13
N ARG A 55 -14.12 6.39 -7.57
CA ARG A 55 -15.35 5.68 -7.97
C ARG A 55 -16.60 6.40 -7.50
N VAL A 56 -16.61 6.90 -6.26
CA VAL A 56 -17.75 7.65 -5.69
C VAL A 56 -18.03 8.91 -6.52
N ALA A 57 -16.99 9.63 -6.94
CA ALA A 57 -17.14 10.82 -7.78
C ALA A 57 -17.74 10.48 -9.16
N GLU A 58 -17.31 9.36 -9.77
CA GLU A 58 -17.84 8.89 -11.05
C GLU A 58 -19.32 8.48 -10.94
N GLU A 59 -19.69 7.71 -9.92
CA GLU A 59 -21.09 7.31 -9.65
C GLU A 59 -22.00 8.54 -9.48
N ALA A 60 -21.58 9.54 -8.71
CA ALA A 60 -22.35 10.77 -8.50
C ALA A 60 -22.52 11.61 -9.80
N LEU A 61 -21.54 11.59 -10.71
CA LEU A 61 -21.64 12.27 -12.02
C LEU A 61 -22.62 11.53 -12.94
N LEU A 62 -22.60 10.20 -12.95
CA LEU A 62 -23.53 9.36 -13.72
C LEU A 62 -24.97 9.54 -13.22
N GLU A 63 -25.20 9.57 -11.91
CA GLU A 63 -26.51 9.81 -11.31
C GLU A 63 -27.08 11.19 -11.68
N LYS A 64 -26.25 12.24 -11.64
CA LYS A 64 -26.65 13.60 -12.05
C LYS A 64 -27.00 13.69 -13.53
N GLY A 65 -26.24 13.01 -14.40
CA GLY A 65 -26.50 12.97 -15.84
C GLY A 65 -27.76 12.18 -16.22
N SER A 66 -28.11 11.14 -15.45
CA SER A 66 -29.34 10.37 -15.64
C SER A 66 -30.61 11.08 -15.15
N GLN A 67 -30.47 12.11 -14.32
CA GLN A 67 -31.58 12.89 -13.76
C GLN A 67 -31.90 14.15 -14.60
N SER A 68 -31.24 14.33 -15.75
CA SER A 68 -31.40 15.45 -16.66
C SER A 68 -32.07 15.06 -17.98
#